data_AF-A0A2K3LUK5-F1
#
_entry.id   AF-A0A2K3LUK5-F1
#
_cell.length_a   1.000
_cell.length_b   1.000
_cell.length_c   1.000
_cell.angle_alpha   90.00
_cell.angle_beta   90.00
_cell.angle_gamma   90.00
#
_symmetry.space_group_name_H-M   'P 1'
#
loop_
_entity.id
_entity.type
_entity.pdbx_description
1 polymer ?
#
loop_
_entity_poly.entity_id
_entity_poly.type
_entity_poly.pdbx_seq_one_letter_code
_entity_poly.pdbx_strand_id
1 'polypeptide(L)'
;MKQSLKVLIGSVGSKSNKVDYVKSMISFLSQHSNLSKSVLWTPATTHVASLYSAADVYVINSQGSGETFGRVTIEAMAFGLPVLGTDAGGTKEIVENNVTGLHHPIGRKGNHILAKNL
;
A
#
# COMPACT_ATOMS: atom_id res chain seq x y z
N MET A 1 7.98 8.02 -23.33
CA MET A 1 8.79 7.49 -22.20
C MET A 1 8.11 6.23 -21.70
N LYS A 2 8.86 5.18 -21.33
CA LYS A 2 8.27 3.95 -20.77
C LYS A 2 8.02 4.19 -19.28
N GLN A 3 6.77 4.35 -18.86
CA GLN A 3 6.41 4.51 -17.45
C GLN A 3 6.78 3.20 -16.72
N SER A 4 7.54 3.28 -15.64
CA SER A 4 7.88 2.14 -14.80
C SER A 4 7.27 2.36 -13.42
N LEU A 5 6.29 1.53 -13.06
CA LEU A 5 5.68 1.56 -11.73
C LEU A 5 6.66 0.99 -10.69
N LYS A 6 6.86 1.74 -9.61
CA LYS A 6 7.60 1.31 -8.42
C LYS A 6 6.65 1.22 -7.24
N VAL A 7 6.78 0.15 -6.47
CA VAL A 7 5.98 -0.10 -5.27
C VAL A 7 6.90 -0.02 -4.06
N LEU A 8 6.69 1.00 -3.24
CA LEU A 8 7.38 1.15 -1.97
C LEU A 8 6.64 0.36 -0.89
N ILE A 9 7.34 -0.56 -0.22
CA ILE A 9 6.77 -1.36 0.87
C ILE A 9 7.62 -1.16 2.12
N GLY A 10 6.97 -0.76 3.22
CA GLY A 10 7.60 -0.69 4.54
C GLY A 10 7.74 -2.06 5.19
N SER A 11 8.87 -2.31 5.84
CA SER A 11 9.09 -3.53 6.62
C SER A 11 8.29 -3.51 7.93
N VAL A 12 8.02 -4.70 8.45
CA VAL A 12 7.48 -4.86 9.80
C VAL A 12 8.52 -4.46 10.85
N GLY A 13 8.09 -3.74 11.88
CA GLY A 13 8.94 -3.44 13.03
C GLY A 13 9.33 -4.71 13.80
N SER A 14 10.45 -4.66 14.52
CA SER A 14 11.03 -5.80 15.26
C SER A 14 10.13 -6.42 16.33
N LYS A 15 9.05 -5.75 16.74
CA LYS A 15 8.07 -6.24 17.72
C LYS A 15 6.85 -6.91 17.10
N SER A 16 6.81 -7.07 15.77
CA SER A 16 5.66 -7.63 15.06
C SER A 16 5.72 -9.16 15.01
N ASN A 17 4.61 -9.84 15.31
CA ASN A 17 4.47 -11.30 15.19
C ASN A 17 4.22 -11.78 13.75
N LYS A 18 4.69 -11.02 12.75
CA LYS A 18 4.36 -11.19 11.32
C LYS A 18 5.52 -11.75 10.50
N VAL A 19 6.48 -12.40 11.15
CA VAL A 19 7.68 -12.96 10.50
C VAL A 19 7.30 -13.88 9.34
N ASP A 20 6.36 -14.79 9.55
CA ASP A 20 5.95 -15.74 8.51
C ASP A 20 5.26 -15.07 7.33
N TYR A 21 4.46 -14.04 7.59
CA TYR A 21 3.83 -13.24 6.53
C TYR A 21 4.88 -12.53 5.65
N VAL A 22 5.89 -11.91 6.27
CA VAL A 22 7.00 -11.27 5.54
C VAL A 22 7.81 -12.30 4.76
N LYS A 23 8.10 -13.47 5.34
CA LYS A 23 8.76 -14.57 4.63
C LYS A 23 7.94 -15.02 3.42
N SER A 24 6.62 -15.15 3.53
CA SER A 24 5.75 -15.48 2.41
C SER A 24 5.79 -14.42 1.31
N MET A 25 5.80 -13.12 1.66
CA MET A 25 5.93 -12.05 0.68
C MET A 25 7.28 -12.09 -0.04
N ILE A 26 8.38 -12.26 0.69
CA ILE A 26 9.73 -12.34 0.11
C ILE A 26 9.84 -13.56 -0.81
N SER A 27 9.32 -14.72 -0.39
CA SER A 27 9.27 -15.93 -1.22
C SER A 27 8.41 -15.75 -2.46
N PHE A 28 7.33 -14.98 -2.38
CA PHE A 28 6.51 -14.66 -3.55
C PHE A 28 7.30 -13.76 -4.52
N LEU A 29 7.96 -12.71 -4.02
CA LEU A 29 8.77 -11.81 -4.85
C LEU A 29 9.97 -12.53 -5.49
N SER A 30 10.62 -13.48 -4.80
CA SER A 30 11.75 -14.23 -5.36
C SER A 30 11.35 -15.12 -6.54
N GLN A 31 10.09 -15.59 -6.56
CA GLN A 31 9.53 -16.36 -7.67
C GLN A 31 9.07 -15.50 -8.86
N HIS A 32 9.00 -14.17 -8.69
CA HIS A 32 8.47 -13.24 -9.70
C HIS A 32 9.51 -12.15 -10.04
N SER A 33 10.50 -12.50 -10.87
CA SER A 33 11.67 -11.65 -11.17
C SER A 33 11.34 -10.28 -11.75
N ASN A 34 10.27 -10.14 -12.54
CA ASN A 34 9.83 -8.85 -13.07
C ASN A 34 9.23 -7.96 -11.98
N LEU A 35 8.39 -8.53 -11.10
CA LEU A 35 7.78 -7.79 -9.98
C LEU A 35 8.82 -7.36 -8.95
N SER A 36 9.78 -8.25 -8.63
CA SER A 36 10.86 -7.96 -7.68
C SER A 36 11.65 -6.70 -8.05
N LYS A 37 11.90 -6.45 -9.35
CA LYS A 37 12.58 -5.23 -9.84
C LYS A 37 11.78 -3.95 -9.64
N SER A 38 10.47 -4.06 -9.41
CA SER A 38 9.57 -2.93 -9.20
C SER A 38 9.28 -2.66 -7.74
N VAL A 39 9.69 -3.54 -6.82
CA VAL A 39 9.45 -3.37 -5.38
C VAL A 39 10.68 -2.78 -4.68
N LEU A 40 10.49 -1.67 -3.97
CA LEU A 40 11.47 -1.14 -3.03
C LEU A 40 11.03 -1.49 -1.60
N TRP A 41 11.80 -2.34 -0.94
CA TRP A 41 11.55 -2.72 0.46
C TRP A 41 12.37 -1.84 1.40
N THR A 42 11.72 -1.09 2.29
CA THR A 42 12.42 -0.23 3.26
C THR A 42 12.42 -0.85 4.66
N PRO A 43 13.48 -0.66 5.47
CA PRO A 43 13.43 -0.98 6.89
C PRO A 43 12.33 -0.19 7.61
N ALA A 44 11.92 -0.67 8.79
CA ALA A 44 11.05 0.10 9.65
C ALA A 44 11.71 1.45 9.99
N THR A 45 10.99 2.56 9.77
CA THR A 45 11.51 3.91 9.92
C THR A 45 10.47 4.84 10.54
N THR A 46 10.94 5.84 11.27
CA THR A 46 10.13 6.97 11.74
C THR A 46 10.19 8.16 10.77
N HIS A 47 11.10 8.13 9.79
CA HIS A 47 11.26 9.19 8.78
C HIS A 47 10.33 8.95 7.59
N VAL A 48 9.02 8.90 7.84
CA VAL A 48 8.00 8.58 6.82
C VAL A 48 7.68 9.75 5.89
N ALA A 49 7.94 10.99 6.31
CA ALA A 49 7.66 12.20 5.53
C ALA A 49 8.32 12.16 4.14
N SER A 50 9.60 11.77 4.07
CA SER A 50 10.32 11.68 2.80
C SER A 50 9.76 10.59 1.88
N LEU A 51 9.17 9.53 2.44
CA LEU A 51 8.52 8.47 1.67
C LEU A 51 7.22 8.98 1.05
N TYR A 52 6.41 9.74 1.80
CA TYR A 52 5.21 10.36 1.26
C TYR A 52 5.56 11.40 0.19
N SER A 53 6.53 12.29 0.45
CA SER A 53 6.95 13.30 -0.53
C SER A 53 7.51 12.72 -1.84
N ALA A 54 8.04 11.50 -1.81
CA ALA A 54 8.57 10.83 -2.99
C ALA A 54 7.56 9.94 -3.72
N ALA A 55 6.35 9.78 -3.17
CA ALA A 55 5.32 8.92 -3.74
C ALA A 55 4.37 9.72 -4.63
N ASP A 56 3.84 9.05 -5.67
CA ASP A 56 2.79 9.62 -6.53
C ASP A 56 1.37 9.27 -6.02
N VAL A 57 1.23 8.13 -5.34
CA VAL A 57 -0.05 7.56 -4.88
C VAL A 57 0.19 6.77 -3.59
N TYR A 58 -0.75 6.84 -2.65
CA TYR A 58 -0.77 5.99 -1.44
C TYR A 58 -1.80 4.86 -1.57
N VAL A 59 -1.44 3.65 -1.14
CA VAL A 59 -2.32 2.48 -1.21
C VAL A 59 -2.48 1.86 0.18
N ILE A 60 -3.74 1.69 0.63
CA ILE A 60 -4.09 0.98 1.86
C ILE A 60 -4.93 -0.26 1.52
N ASN A 61 -4.34 -1.44 1.74
CA ASN A 61 -4.91 -2.73 1.33
C ASN A 61 -5.39 -3.61 2.50
N SER A 62 -5.85 -3.00 3.60
CA SER A 62 -6.34 -3.70 4.79
C SER A 62 -7.50 -4.66 4.46
N GLN A 63 -7.40 -5.91 4.92
CA GLN A 63 -8.40 -6.96 4.69
C GLN A 63 -9.28 -7.19 5.93
N GLY A 64 -10.29 -8.07 5.83
CA GLY A 64 -11.19 -8.38 6.95
C GLY A 64 -12.12 -7.21 7.25
N SER A 65 -12.17 -6.75 8.51
CA SER A 65 -13.00 -5.60 8.92
C SER A 65 -12.48 -4.25 8.40
N GLY A 66 -11.32 -4.22 7.75
CA GLY A 66 -10.70 -2.99 7.26
C GLY A 66 -9.80 -2.31 8.30
N GLU A 67 -9.28 -1.15 7.92
CA GLU A 67 -8.47 -0.29 8.80
C GLU A 67 -9.39 0.45 9.77
N THR A 68 -9.04 0.53 11.06
CA THR A 68 -9.93 1.16 12.05
C THR A 68 -9.93 2.68 11.95
N PHE A 69 -8.75 3.31 11.98
CA PHE A 69 -8.64 4.77 11.96
C PHE A 69 -7.77 5.32 10.83
N GLY A 70 -6.81 4.57 10.28
CA GLY A 70 -6.13 5.02 9.06
C GLY A 70 -5.22 6.22 9.26
N ARG A 71 -4.44 6.26 10.35
CA ARG A 71 -3.44 7.32 10.61
C ARG A 71 -2.54 7.57 9.41
N VAL A 72 -1.99 6.49 8.86
CA VAL A 72 -1.08 6.52 7.70
C VAL A 72 -1.79 7.04 6.44
N THR A 73 -3.10 6.80 6.32
CA THR A 73 -3.92 7.35 5.24
C THR A 73 -4.08 8.86 5.36
N ILE A 74 -4.39 9.36 6.55
CA ILE A 74 -4.50 10.81 6.80
C ILE A 74 -3.14 11.49 6.63
N GLU A 75 -2.06 10.87 7.10
CA GLU A 75 -0.70 11.35 6.86
C GLU A 75 -0.41 11.48 5.35
N ALA A 76 -0.69 10.45 4.56
CA ALA A 76 -0.51 10.49 3.10
C ALA A 76 -1.33 11.61 2.44
N MET A 77 -2.61 11.76 2.83
CA MET A 77 -3.47 12.84 2.33
C MET A 77 -2.96 14.23 2.70
N ALA A 78 -2.37 14.40 3.88
CA ALA A 78 -1.75 15.66 4.30
C ALA A 78 -0.54 16.05 3.43
N PHE A 79 0.12 15.06 2.81
CA PHE A 79 1.15 15.27 1.79
C PHE A 79 0.57 15.46 0.37
N GLY A 80 -0.76 15.52 0.23
CA GLY A 80 -1.44 15.70 -1.05
C GLY A 80 -1.51 14.44 -1.91
N LEU A 81 -1.23 13.26 -1.33
CA LEU A 81 -1.26 12.01 -2.09
C LEU A 81 -2.71 11.54 -2.30
N PRO A 82 -3.11 11.21 -3.54
CA PRO A 82 -4.35 10.50 -3.77
C PRO A 82 -4.28 9.11 -3.13
N VAL A 83 -5.40 8.66 -2.56
CA VAL A 83 -5.49 7.37 -1.87
C VAL A 83 -6.21 6.35 -2.74
N LEU A 84 -5.61 5.17 -2.92
CA LEU A 84 -6.32 3.96 -3.34
C LEU A 84 -6.55 3.07 -2.11
N GLY A 85 -7.79 3.04 -1.63
CA GLY A 85 -8.14 2.40 -0.36
C GLY A 85 -9.04 1.20 -0.51
N THR A 86 -8.98 0.28 0.44
CA THR A 86 -9.99 -0.77 0.57
C THR A 86 -11.32 -0.16 0.99
N ASP A 87 -12.41 -0.54 0.33
CA ASP A 87 -13.79 -0.17 0.66
C ASP A 87 -14.25 -0.88 1.94
N ALA A 88 -13.62 -0.56 3.08
CA ALA A 88 -13.88 -1.16 4.40
C ALA A 88 -13.36 -0.29 5.55
N GLY A 89 -13.96 -0.43 6.74
CA GLY A 89 -13.52 0.24 7.95
C GLY A 89 -13.49 1.78 7.83
N GLY A 90 -12.63 2.40 8.62
CA GLY A 90 -12.43 3.86 8.63
C GLY A 90 -11.89 4.42 7.31
N THR A 91 -11.33 3.59 6.41
CA THR A 91 -10.93 4.05 5.07
C THR A 91 -12.12 4.63 4.31
N LYS A 92 -13.33 4.05 4.45
CA LYS A 92 -14.56 4.57 3.80
C LYS A 92 -14.96 5.96 4.30
N GLU A 93 -14.61 6.27 5.55
CA GLU A 93 -14.96 7.53 6.19
C GLU A 93 -13.95 8.63 5.85
N ILE A 94 -12.68 8.24 5.59
CA ILE A 94 -11.57 9.15 5.31
C ILE A 94 -11.47 9.49 3.82
N VAL A 95 -11.75 8.50 2.95
CA VAL A 95 -11.61 8.63 1.50
C VAL A 95 -12.98 8.73 0.86
N GLU A 96 -13.21 9.81 0.12
CA GLU A 96 -14.40 9.98 -0.69
C GLU A 96 -14.09 9.51 -2.12
N ASN A 97 -14.79 8.45 -2.54
CA ASN A 97 -14.53 7.79 -3.81
C ASN A 97 -14.78 8.73 -5.00
N ASN A 98 -13.80 8.80 -5.91
CA ASN A 98 -13.70 9.73 -7.04
C ASN A 98 -13.54 11.22 -6.68
N VAL A 99 -13.39 11.57 -5.40
CA VAL A 99 -13.18 12.96 -4.96
C VAL A 99 -11.79 13.11 -4.35
N THR A 100 -11.51 12.40 -3.24
CA THR A 100 -10.20 12.44 -2.56
C THR A 100 -9.37 11.17 -2.80
N GLY A 101 -9.95 10.15 -3.42
CA GLY A 101 -9.27 8.91 -3.76
C GLY A 101 -10.18 7.91 -4.50
N LEU A 102 -9.74 6.66 -4.57
CA LEU A 102 -10.48 5.55 -5.17
C LEU A 102 -10.62 4.40 -4.18
N HIS A 103 -11.75 3.71 -4.26
CA HIS A 103 -12.02 2.50 -3.48
C HIS A 103 -11.87 1.23 -4.31
N HIS A 104 -11.34 0.18 -3.68
CA HIS A 104 -11.35 -1.19 -4.21
C HIS A 104 -12.00 -2.17 -3.22
N PRO A 105 -12.63 -3.26 -3.68
CA PRO A 105 -13.31 -4.19 -2.79
C PRO A 105 -12.33 -4.97 -1.89
N ILE A 106 -12.85 -5.49 -0.77
CA ILE A 106 -12.15 -6.46 0.09
C ILE A 106 -11.90 -7.77 -0.69
N GLY A 107 -10.79 -8.44 -0.39
CA GLY A 107 -10.45 -9.74 -0.95
C GLY A 107 -9.79 -9.64 -2.33
N ARG A 108 -9.70 -10.79 -3.02
CA ARG A 108 -8.90 -10.94 -4.26
C ARG A 108 -9.41 -10.14 -5.47
N LYS A 109 -10.52 -9.40 -5.38
CA LYS A 109 -11.07 -8.59 -6.49
C LYS A 109 -10.43 -7.20 -6.68
N GLY A 110 -9.53 -6.73 -5.82
CA GLY A 110 -8.71 -5.51 -6.06
C GLY A 110 -7.36 -5.78 -6.73
N ASN A 111 -6.69 -6.88 -6.35
CA ASN A 111 -5.34 -7.22 -6.82
C ASN A 111 -5.25 -7.36 -8.35
N HIS A 112 -6.24 -8.00 -8.98
CA HIS A 112 -6.24 -8.22 -10.42
C HIS A 112 -6.37 -6.91 -11.22
N ILE A 113 -7.05 -5.90 -10.66
CA ILE A 113 -7.21 -4.60 -11.31
C ILE A 113 -5.90 -3.80 -11.21
N LEU A 114 -5.26 -3.83 -10.03
CA LEU A 114 -3.94 -3.22 -9.81
C LEU A 114 -2.86 -3.87 -10.67
N ALA A 115 -2.84 -5.20 -10.75
CA ALA A 115 -1.87 -5.96 -11.52
C ALA A 115 -1.98 -5.78 -13.04
N LYS A 116 -3.13 -5.35 -13.58
CA LYS A 116 -3.27 -5.06 -15.02
C LYS A 116 -2.45 -3.86 -15.49
N ASN A 117 -2.05 -2.99 -14.57
CA ASN A 117 -1.30 -1.77 -14.87
C ASN A 117 0.18 -1.83 -14.41
N LEU A 118 0.62 -2.99 -13.91
CA LEU A 118 2.00 -3.33 -13.54
C LEU A 118 2.67 -4.11 -14.68
#